data_AF-A0A4R0RD02-F1
#
_entry.id   AF-A0A4R0RD02-F1
#
_cell.length_a   1.000
_cell.length_b   1.000
_cell.length_c   1.000
_cell.angle_alpha   90.00
_cell.angle_beta   90.00
_cell.angle_gamma   90.00
#
_symmetry.space_group_name_H-M   'P 1'
#
loop_
_entity.id
_entity.type
_entity.pdbx_description
1 polymer ?
#
loop_
_entity_poly.entity_id
_entity_poly.type
_entity_poly.pdbx_seq_one_letter_code
_entity_poly.pdbx_strand_id
1 'polypeptide(L)'
;MADGPAPGRILDNPYDKRCPDYTTDGYQAVRDIILAALPDVDPVTHLQDIWTAENTREKAAWDAQEEADRILRQQQQQQQQQPQGEPQPGPQPQPQLAQADQLHAAVAQQLPATSGLDIKIAKGKAIDSVTSTACPYARERLKNYKYIDIWYFSEEGIRLTTTTRGTAGCEGLGIVPSADGIQLRPTHDLKPSKFAIADEYLDWPTISQARHLFLQLIAELGWRPDIIQMFHEFFYKLDGHELGQTGSSGRATLAQYEATVRRKWHDLVERRQETFDLAEISATVMYQCERIVTKRIELARDQKEVERDTQVCFT
;
A
#
# COMPACT_ATOMS: atom_id res chain seq x y z
N MET A 1 -34.14 -2.08 -15.91
CA MET A 1 -32.95 -1.83 -16.74
C MET A 1 -31.81 -2.56 -16.07
N ALA A 2 -31.08 -3.38 -16.83
CA ALA A 2 -30.11 -4.33 -16.30
C ALA A 2 -28.94 -3.61 -15.63
N ASP A 3 -28.79 -3.82 -14.33
CA ASP A 3 -27.62 -3.43 -13.56
C ASP A 3 -26.51 -4.42 -13.93
N GLY A 4 -25.56 -3.98 -14.75
CA GLY A 4 -24.39 -4.78 -15.08
C GLY A 4 -23.57 -5.02 -13.81
N PRO A 5 -22.92 -6.19 -13.64
CA PRO A 5 -22.14 -6.46 -12.45
C PRO A 5 -21.01 -5.44 -12.29
N ALA A 6 -20.85 -4.95 -11.07
CA ALA A 6 -19.76 -4.06 -10.69
C ALA A 6 -18.40 -4.67 -11.09
N PRO A 7 -17.46 -3.85 -11.61
CA PRO A 7 -16.18 -4.35 -12.12
C PRO A 7 -15.40 -5.04 -11.00
N GLY A 8 -15.12 -6.34 -11.19
CA GLY A 8 -14.33 -7.17 -10.25
C GLY A 8 -15.10 -8.23 -9.48
N ARG A 9 -16.42 -8.37 -9.68
CA ARG A 9 -17.22 -9.43 -9.04
C ARG A 9 -16.85 -10.81 -9.59
N ILE A 10 -16.59 -11.78 -8.71
CA ILE A 10 -16.42 -13.18 -9.12
C ILE A 10 -17.80 -13.72 -9.51
N LEU A 11 -17.92 -14.18 -10.76
CA LEU A 11 -19.18 -14.68 -11.34
C LEU A 11 -19.33 -16.20 -11.20
N ASP A 12 -18.21 -16.93 -11.23
CA ASP A 12 -18.18 -18.39 -11.13
C ASP A 12 -17.80 -18.82 -9.72
N ASN A 13 -18.60 -19.70 -9.12
CA ASN A 13 -18.37 -20.21 -7.78
C ASN A 13 -17.08 -21.05 -7.72
N PRO A 14 -16.03 -20.63 -6.98
CA PRO A 14 -14.77 -21.33 -6.91
C PRO A 14 -14.85 -22.67 -6.15
N TYR A 15 -15.94 -22.92 -5.41
CA TYR A 15 -16.20 -24.23 -4.78
C TYR A 15 -16.55 -25.32 -5.80
N ASP A 16 -16.99 -24.96 -7.01
CA ASP A 16 -17.36 -25.90 -8.07
C ASP A 16 -16.17 -26.30 -8.95
N LYS A 17 -15.03 -25.61 -8.82
CA LYS A 17 -13.80 -25.92 -9.55
C LYS A 17 -13.11 -27.15 -8.95
N ARG A 18 -12.66 -28.06 -9.82
CA ARG A 18 -11.86 -29.23 -9.44
C ARG A 18 -10.43 -29.09 -9.94
N CYS A 19 -9.48 -29.61 -9.17
CA CYS A 19 -8.08 -29.63 -9.56
C CYS A 19 -7.92 -30.45 -10.85
N PRO A 20 -7.32 -29.88 -11.91
CA PRO A 20 -6.99 -30.64 -13.11
C PRO A 20 -6.05 -31.81 -12.80
N ASP A 21 -6.22 -32.91 -13.53
CA ASP A 21 -5.28 -34.02 -13.46
C ASP A 21 -4.02 -33.73 -14.27
N TYR A 22 -3.00 -33.21 -13.58
CA TYR A 22 -1.70 -32.86 -14.16
C TYR A 22 -0.84 -34.09 -14.52
N THR A 23 -1.32 -35.32 -14.28
CA THR A 23 -0.61 -36.53 -14.71
C THR A 23 -0.81 -36.84 -16.20
N THR A 24 -1.86 -36.26 -16.81
CA THR A 24 -2.23 -36.50 -18.21
C THR A 24 -1.20 -35.98 -19.21
N ASP A 25 -1.15 -36.60 -20.40
CA ASP A 25 -0.16 -36.29 -21.44
C ASP A 25 -0.24 -34.83 -21.93
N GLY A 26 -1.41 -34.19 -21.84
CA GLY A 26 -1.61 -32.79 -22.19
C GLY A 26 -0.77 -31.80 -21.37
N TYR A 27 -0.32 -32.19 -20.17
CA TYR A 27 0.53 -31.36 -19.31
C TYR A 27 2.01 -31.77 -19.33
N GLN A 28 2.41 -32.72 -20.19
CA GLN A 28 3.79 -33.20 -20.25
C GLN A 28 4.79 -32.08 -20.52
N ALA A 29 4.52 -31.22 -21.52
CA ALA A 29 5.41 -30.09 -21.84
C ALA A 29 5.61 -29.13 -20.65
N VAL A 30 4.58 -28.91 -19.84
CA VAL A 30 4.67 -28.04 -18.65
C VAL A 30 5.45 -28.73 -17.53
N ARG A 31 5.28 -30.04 -17.36
CA ARG A 31 6.07 -30.83 -16.39
C ARG A 31 7.56 -30.83 -16.75
N ASP A 32 7.90 -30.97 -18.03
CA ASP A 32 9.29 -30.95 -18.50
C ASP A 32 9.96 -29.59 -18.27
N ILE A 33 9.23 -28.49 -18.46
CA ILE A 33 9.72 -27.13 -18.17
C ILE A 33 9.98 -26.96 -16.67
N ILE A 34 9.05 -27.41 -15.81
CA ILE A 34 9.20 -27.30 -14.36
C ILE A 34 10.37 -28.15 -13.88
N LEU A 35 10.53 -29.37 -14.41
CA LEU A 35 11.64 -30.24 -14.05
C LEU A 35 13.00 -29.68 -14.51
N ALA A 36 13.05 -29.01 -15.66
CA ALA A 36 14.25 -28.34 -16.15
C ALA A 36 14.63 -27.11 -15.30
N ALA A 37 13.64 -26.37 -14.79
CA ALA A 37 13.86 -25.20 -13.94
C ALA A 37 14.11 -25.56 -12.47
N LEU A 38 13.49 -26.65 -11.98
CA LEU A 38 13.51 -27.11 -10.60
C LEU A 38 13.68 -28.65 -10.58
N PRO A 39 14.92 -29.16 -10.71
CA PRO A 39 15.18 -30.60 -10.85
C PRO A 39 14.78 -31.44 -9.62
N ASP A 40 14.75 -30.81 -8.44
CA ASP A 40 14.51 -31.48 -7.15
C ASP A 40 13.02 -31.53 -6.75
N VAL A 41 12.12 -31.02 -7.59
CA VAL A 41 10.69 -30.91 -7.29
C VAL A 41 9.90 -31.86 -8.18
N ASP A 42 8.91 -32.56 -7.60
CA ASP A 42 7.91 -33.29 -8.39
C ASP A 42 6.98 -32.30 -9.12
N PRO A 43 7.02 -32.20 -10.46
CA PRO A 43 6.26 -31.21 -11.22
C PRO A 43 4.74 -31.33 -11.05
N VAL A 44 4.24 -32.55 -10.81
CA VAL A 44 2.80 -32.79 -10.62
C VAL A 44 2.35 -32.21 -9.29
N THR A 45 3.07 -32.54 -8.20
CA THR A 45 2.79 -32.00 -6.86
C THR A 45 2.89 -30.48 -6.86
N HIS A 46 3.90 -29.91 -7.52
CA HIS A 46 4.07 -28.46 -7.60
C HIS A 46 2.89 -27.74 -8.27
N LEU A 47 2.36 -28.30 -9.38
CA LEU A 47 1.19 -27.75 -10.06
C LEU A 47 -0.09 -27.88 -9.23
N GLN A 48 -0.24 -28.96 -8.47
CA GLN A 48 -1.36 -29.15 -7.55
C GLN A 48 -1.32 -28.14 -6.39
N ASP A 49 -0.14 -27.85 -5.85
CA ASP A 49 0.04 -26.88 -4.77
C ASP A 49 -0.30 -25.45 -5.24
N ILE A 50 0.18 -25.06 -6.43
CA ILE A 50 -0.14 -23.76 -7.03
C ILE A 50 -1.65 -23.63 -7.26
N TRP A 51 -2.28 -24.65 -7.84
CA TRP A 51 -3.73 -24.65 -8.08
C TRP A 51 -4.52 -24.57 -6.78
N THR A 52 -4.10 -25.29 -5.74
CA THR A 52 -4.76 -25.31 -4.44
C THR A 52 -4.65 -23.96 -3.73
N ALA A 53 -3.48 -23.33 -3.77
CA ALA A 53 -3.27 -21.99 -3.22
C ALA A 53 -4.18 -20.97 -3.90
N GLU A 54 -4.26 -21.01 -5.23
CA GLU A 54 -5.08 -20.08 -6.00
C GLU A 54 -6.58 -20.32 -5.78
N ASN A 55 -7.04 -21.57 -5.78
CA ASN A 55 -8.44 -21.90 -5.51
C ASN A 55 -8.86 -21.51 -4.07
N THR A 56 -7.95 -21.63 -3.10
CA THR A 56 -8.20 -21.19 -1.72
C THR A 56 -8.36 -19.67 -1.64
N ARG A 57 -7.53 -18.92 -2.37
CA ARG A 57 -7.61 -17.45 -2.47
C ARG A 57 -8.93 -17.02 -3.11
N GLU A 58 -9.35 -17.68 -4.18
CA GLU A 58 -10.63 -17.42 -4.84
C GLU A 58 -11.84 -17.70 -3.92
N LYS A 59 -11.82 -18.80 -3.16
CA LYS A 59 -12.87 -19.13 -2.16
C LYS A 59 -13.00 -18.05 -1.09
N ALA A 60 -11.88 -17.60 -0.52
CA ALA A 60 -11.90 -16.52 0.48
C ALA A 60 -12.46 -15.20 -0.08
N ALA A 61 -12.13 -14.86 -1.34
CA ALA A 61 -12.67 -13.69 -2.01
C ALA A 61 -14.17 -13.82 -2.30
N TRP A 62 -14.64 -15.02 -2.66
CA TRP A 62 -16.06 -15.32 -2.85
C TRP A 62 -16.85 -15.18 -1.53
N ASP A 63 -16.37 -15.76 -0.44
CA ASP A 63 -17.04 -15.70 0.87
C ASP A 63 -17.15 -14.25 1.37
N ALA A 64 -16.11 -13.43 1.16
CA ALA A 64 -16.13 -12.00 1.48
C ALA A 64 -17.17 -11.23 0.65
N GLN A 65 -17.35 -11.60 -0.62
CA GLN A 65 -18.35 -11.01 -1.51
C GLN A 65 -19.78 -11.37 -1.06
N GLU A 66 -20.04 -12.63 -0.69
CA GLU A 66 -21.36 -13.05 -0.20
C GLU A 66 -21.71 -12.41 1.16
N GLU A 67 -20.72 -12.23 2.03
CA GLU A 67 -20.88 -11.50 3.29
C GLU A 67 -21.28 -10.05 3.07
N ALA A 68 -20.56 -9.34 2.19
CA ALA A 68 -20.85 -7.95 1.86
C ALA A 68 -22.25 -7.78 1.26
N ASP A 69 -22.65 -8.68 0.36
CA ASP A 69 -23.99 -8.71 -0.23
C ASP A 69 -25.08 -9.01 0.80
N ARG A 70 -24.79 -9.85 1.81
CA ARG A 70 -25.73 -10.13 2.90
C ARG A 70 -25.92 -8.91 3.80
N ILE A 71 -24.83 -8.23 4.16
CA ILE A 71 -24.85 -7.00 4.97
C ILE A 71 -25.62 -5.90 4.22
N LEU A 72 -25.35 -5.71 2.92
CA LEU A 72 -26.02 -4.71 2.11
C LEU A 72 -27.53 -4.98 1.99
N ARG A 73 -27.93 -6.24 1.79
CA ARG A 73 -29.36 -6.64 1.78
C ARG A 73 -30.04 -6.40 3.12
N GLN A 74 -29.37 -6.68 4.24
CA GLN A 74 -29.91 -6.38 5.57
C GLN A 74 -30.06 -4.87 5.80
N GLN A 75 -29.10 -4.06 5.39
CA GLN A 75 -29.18 -2.59 5.51
C GLN A 75 -30.30 -2.00 4.65
N GLN A 76 -30.48 -2.47 3.42
CA GLN A 76 -31.58 -2.03 2.57
C GLN A 76 -32.95 -2.45 3.12
N GLN A 77 -33.08 -3.65 3.68
CA GLN A 77 -34.32 -4.08 4.35
C GLN A 77 -34.64 -3.24 5.58
N GLN A 78 -33.62 -2.86 6.37
CA GLN A 78 -33.82 -1.98 7.52
C GLN A 78 -34.20 -0.55 7.12
N GLN A 79 -33.66 -0.01 6.02
CA GLN A 79 -34.04 1.30 5.50
C GLN A 79 -35.46 1.33 4.91
N GLN A 80 -35.91 0.25 4.27
CA GLN A 80 -37.28 0.15 3.75
C GLN A 80 -38.34 -0.04 4.85
N GLN A 81 -37.95 -0.45 6.06
CA GLN A 81 -38.85 -0.62 7.21
C GLN A 81 -38.92 0.62 8.14
N GLN A 82 -38.24 1.73 7.82
CA GLN A 82 -38.41 2.99 8.55
C GLN A 82 -39.65 3.74 8.03
N PRO A 83 -40.74 3.88 8.81
CA PRO A 83 -41.83 4.78 8.46
C PRO A 83 -41.33 6.24 8.50
N GLN A 84 -41.62 7.00 7.45
CA GLN A 84 -41.41 8.45 7.42
C GLN A 84 -42.30 9.12 8.48
N GLY A 85 -41.69 9.78 9.46
CA GLY A 85 -42.37 10.56 10.50
C GLY A 85 -41.38 11.43 11.28
N GLU A 86 -41.78 12.67 11.54
CA GLU A 86 -41.03 13.87 11.93
C GLU A 86 -40.27 13.87 13.29
N PRO A 87 -39.40 14.88 13.54
CA PRO A 87 -38.35 14.82 14.57
C PRO A 87 -38.79 15.43 15.90
N GLN A 88 -38.49 14.79 17.05
CA GLN A 88 -38.23 15.47 18.34
C GLN A 88 -37.74 14.56 19.50
N PRO A 89 -37.27 15.12 20.64
CA PRO A 89 -35.92 14.98 21.18
C PRO A 89 -35.77 13.85 22.23
N GLY A 90 -34.53 13.44 22.50
CA GLY A 90 -34.23 12.42 23.51
C GLY A 90 -34.39 12.90 24.96
N PRO A 91 -33.85 12.17 25.96
CA PRO A 91 -33.62 10.72 26.04
C PRO A 91 -34.27 10.12 27.31
N GLN A 92 -34.66 8.83 27.35
CA GLN A 92 -34.51 7.96 28.53
C GLN A 92 -34.65 6.46 28.14
N PRO A 93 -34.02 5.53 28.89
CA PRO A 93 -33.52 4.26 28.36
C PRO A 93 -34.25 3.01 28.89
N GLN A 94 -33.97 1.89 28.18
CA GLN A 94 -34.11 0.45 28.52
C GLN A 94 -35.21 -0.30 27.73
N PRO A 95 -35.02 -1.58 27.33
CA PRO A 95 -34.18 -2.62 27.94
C PRO A 95 -33.36 -3.47 26.93
N GLN A 96 -32.08 -3.13 26.70
CA GLN A 96 -31.16 -3.98 25.90
C GLN A 96 -29.93 -4.47 26.68
N LEU A 97 -29.69 -3.96 27.91
CA LEU A 97 -28.55 -4.39 28.71
C LEU A 97 -28.65 -5.84 29.21
N ALA A 98 -29.85 -6.40 29.36
CA ALA A 98 -30.00 -7.74 29.94
C ALA A 98 -29.54 -8.90 29.02
N GLN A 99 -29.51 -8.69 27.69
CA GLN A 99 -29.09 -9.73 26.73
C GLN A 99 -27.59 -9.70 26.45
N ALA A 100 -26.95 -8.54 26.54
CA ALA A 100 -25.50 -8.40 26.39
C ALA A 100 -24.73 -9.05 27.55
N ASP A 101 -25.25 -8.95 28.78
CA ASP A 101 -24.63 -9.56 29.97
C ASP A 101 -24.63 -11.10 29.92
N GLN A 102 -25.64 -11.71 29.31
CA GLN A 102 -25.70 -13.18 29.16
C GLN A 102 -24.72 -13.71 28.11
N LEU A 103 -24.50 -12.96 27.02
CA LEU A 103 -23.57 -13.35 25.96
C LEU A 103 -22.11 -13.21 26.42
N HIS A 104 -21.79 -12.15 27.18
CA HIS A 104 -20.46 -11.94 27.74
C HIS A 104 -20.08 -12.98 28.80
N ALA A 105 -21.04 -13.43 29.63
CA ALA A 105 -20.80 -14.44 30.66
C ALA A 105 -20.52 -15.85 30.09
N ALA A 106 -21.02 -16.15 28.88
CA ALA A 106 -20.76 -17.42 28.20
C ALA A 106 -19.37 -17.45 27.52
N VAL A 107 -18.92 -16.32 26.96
CA VAL A 107 -17.62 -16.20 26.29
C VAL A 107 -16.46 -16.18 27.31
N ALA A 108 -16.67 -15.63 28.50
CA ALA A 108 -15.66 -15.58 29.56
C ALA A 108 -15.28 -16.97 30.15
N GLN A 109 -16.14 -17.99 29.98
CA GLN A 109 -15.88 -19.34 30.50
C GLN A 109 -15.02 -20.22 29.56
N GLN A 110 -14.70 -19.74 28.35
CA GLN A 110 -13.96 -20.51 27.34
C GLN A 110 -12.52 -20.02 27.08
N LEU A 111 -12.06 -18.97 27.77
CA LEU A 111 -10.71 -18.45 27.60
C LEU A 111 -9.76 -19.10 28.61
N PRO A 112 -8.57 -19.59 28.18
CA PRO A 112 -7.55 -20.05 29.11
C PRO A 112 -7.10 -18.89 30.01
N ALA A 113 -7.02 -19.14 31.31
CA ALA A 113 -6.64 -18.14 32.30
C ALA A 113 -5.23 -17.59 32.01
N THR A 114 -5.14 -16.35 31.53
CA THR A 114 -3.89 -15.58 31.45
C THR A 114 -3.51 -15.13 32.86
N SER A 115 -3.08 -16.07 33.70
CA SER A 115 -2.53 -15.77 35.02
C SER A 115 -1.16 -15.11 34.83
N GLY A 116 -1.08 -13.78 35.02
CA GLY A 116 0.18 -13.10 35.30
C GLY A 116 0.44 -11.74 34.64
N LEU A 117 -0.43 -11.24 33.77
CA LEU A 117 -0.27 -9.88 33.22
C LEU A 117 -1.19 -8.91 33.96
N ASP A 118 -0.62 -8.11 34.87
CA ASP A 118 -1.32 -6.96 35.48
C ASP A 118 -1.45 -5.84 34.43
N ILE A 119 -2.35 -6.03 33.46
CA ILE A 119 -2.65 -5.04 32.42
C ILE A 119 -3.59 -3.99 33.01
N LYS A 120 -3.03 -2.85 33.40
CA LYS A 120 -3.81 -1.69 33.84
C LYS A 120 -4.37 -0.96 32.62
N ILE A 121 -5.65 -1.16 32.35
CA ILE A 121 -6.38 -0.41 31.32
C ILE A 121 -6.80 0.95 31.91
N ALA A 122 -6.23 2.03 31.40
CA ALA A 122 -6.63 3.39 31.79
C ALA A 122 -7.98 3.74 31.16
N LYS A 123 -9.06 3.59 31.93
CA LYS A 123 -10.43 3.90 31.49
C LYS A 123 -10.55 5.39 31.12
N GLY A 124 -11.00 5.67 29.90
CA GLY A 124 -11.16 7.04 29.39
C GLY A 124 -9.91 7.65 28.76
N LYS A 125 -8.81 6.90 28.64
CA LYS A 125 -7.63 7.31 27.86
C LYS A 125 -7.76 6.75 26.44
N ALA A 126 -8.02 7.61 25.46
CA ALA A 126 -7.91 7.25 24.05
C ALA A 126 -6.44 7.02 23.69
N ILE A 127 -6.18 6.25 22.64
CA ILE A 127 -4.84 6.23 22.05
C ILE A 127 -4.62 7.58 21.35
N ASP A 128 -3.66 8.37 21.83
CA ASP A 128 -3.41 9.70 21.28
C ASP A 128 -2.80 9.63 19.85
N SER A 129 -2.14 8.51 19.51
CA SER A 129 -1.64 8.21 18.16
C SER A 129 -1.30 6.73 18.01
N VAL A 130 -1.80 6.07 16.96
CA VAL A 130 -1.20 4.84 16.44
C VAL A 130 -0.18 5.30 15.41
N THR A 131 1.09 5.43 15.81
CA THR A 131 2.14 5.79 14.87
C THR A 131 2.30 4.66 13.85
N SER A 132 1.67 4.79 12.68
CA SER A 132 2.10 4.09 11.46
C SER A 132 3.52 4.58 11.18
N THR A 133 4.49 3.89 11.77
CA THR A 133 5.83 4.45 11.88
C THR A 133 6.52 4.16 10.57
N ALA A 134 6.63 5.18 9.71
CA ALA A 134 7.53 5.14 8.56
C ALA A 134 8.91 4.63 9.01
N CYS A 135 9.63 3.94 8.12
CA CYS A 135 10.86 3.26 8.49
C CYS A 135 11.89 4.24 9.11
N PRO A 136 12.75 3.78 10.03
CA PRO A 136 13.74 4.64 10.68
C PRO A 136 14.65 5.39 9.71
N TYR A 137 15.01 4.75 8.59
CA TYR A 137 15.80 5.36 7.51
C TYR A 137 15.10 6.60 6.92
N ALA A 138 13.83 6.48 6.52
CA ALA A 138 13.07 7.60 5.94
C ALA A 138 12.91 8.74 6.95
N ARG A 139 12.69 8.40 8.22
CA ARG A 139 12.56 9.35 9.32
C ARG A 139 13.86 10.11 9.60
N GLU A 140 15.01 9.44 9.59
CA GLU A 140 16.33 10.08 9.73
C GLU A 140 16.65 10.99 8.54
N ARG A 141 16.29 10.58 7.31
CA ARG A 141 16.48 11.42 6.12
C ARG A 141 15.67 12.71 6.21
N LEU A 142 14.39 12.63 6.58
CA LEU A 142 13.53 13.81 6.73
C LEU A 142 13.90 14.69 7.92
N LYS A 143 14.39 14.11 9.02
CA LYS A 143 14.93 14.90 10.14
C LYS A 143 16.06 15.83 9.70
N ASN A 144 16.83 15.40 8.70
CA ASN A 144 17.93 16.16 8.11
C ASN A 144 17.54 16.93 6.83
N TYR A 145 16.23 17.09 6.56
CA TYR A 145 15.69 17.72 5.34
C TYR A 145 16.22 17.12 4.03
N LYS A 146 16.66 15.87 4.04
CA LYS A 146 17.18 15.20 2.85
C LYS A 146 16.05 14.59 2.03
N TYR A 147 16.26 14.55 0.73
CA TYR A 147 15.34 13.88 -0.18
C TYR A 147 15.16 12.40 0.18
N ILE A 148 13.93 11.93 0.09
CA ILE A 148 13.53 10.55 0.25
C ILE A 148 12.34 10.29 -0.68
N ASP A 149 12.36 9.15 -1.35
CA ASP A 149 11.28 8.74 -2.25
C ASP A 149 9.98 8.53 -1.45
N ILE A 150 8.85 8.94 -2.02
CA ILE A 150 7.49 8.73 -1.50
C ILE A 150 7.21 7.25 -1.25
N TRP A 151 7.84 6.36 -2.00
CA TRP A 151 7.66 4.91 -1.87
C TRP A 151 7.76 4.43 -0.41
N TYR A 152 8.65 5.01 0.40
CA TYR A 152 8.80 4.65 1.82
C TYR A 152 7.56 4.90 2.68
N PHE A 153 6.63 5.73 2.21
CA PHE A 153 5.36 6.05 2.87
C PHE A 153 4.16 5.33 2.22
N SER A 154 4.41 4.53 1.18
CA SER A 154 3.38 3.65 0.62
C SER A 154 3.18 2.43 1.51
N GLU A 155 2.00 1.80 1.42
CA GLU A 155 1.70 0.56 2.15
C GLU A 155 2.75 -0.52 1.86
N GLU A 156 3.13 -0.68 0.59
CA GLU A 156 4.17 -1.63 0.17
C GLU A 156 5.54 -1.31 0.78
N GLY A 157 5.94 -0.03 0.72
CA GLY A 157 7.21 0.41 1.29
C GLY A 157 7.27 0.21 2.80
N ILE A 158 6.19 0.52 3.51
CA ILE A 158 6.07 0.29 4.96
C ILE A 158 6.13 -1.21 5.27
N ARG A 159 5.39 -2.03 4.53
CA ARG A 159 5.40 -3.49 4.71
C ARG A 159 6.79 -4.06 4.52
N LEU A 160 7.44 -3.77 3.39
CA LEU A 160 8.76 -4.33 3.06
C LEU A 160 9.85 -3.84 4.02
N THR A 161 9.83 -2.57 4.41
CA THR A 161 10.81 -2.04 5.37
C THR A 161 10.55 -2.50 6.80
N THR A 162 9.31 -2.85 7.16
CA THR A 162 8.97 -3.40 8.47
C THR A 162 9.24 -4.91 8.56
N THR A 163 8.99 -5.67 7.50
CA THR A 163 9.28 -7.11 7.45
C THR A 163 10.79 -7.39 7.55
N THR A 164 11.64 -6.58 6.91
CA THR A 164 13.11 -6.66 7.07
C THR A 164 13.55 -6.45 8.53
N ARG A 165 12.82 -5.66 9.32
CA ARG A 165 13.10 -5.50 10.76
C ARG A 165 12.79 -6.77 11.57
N GLY A 166 11.79 -7.55 11.14
CA GLY A 166 11.37 -8.78 11.82
C GLY A 166 12.24 -10.01 11.52
N THR A 167 12.91 -10.03 10.37
CA THR A 167 13.87 -11.08 10.01
C THR A 167 15.22 -10.83 10.71
N ALA A 168 15.28 -11.12 12.00
CA ALA A 168 16.46 -11.01 12.87
C ALA A 168 17.63 -11.94 12.52
N GLY A 169 17.68 -12.48 11.29
CA GLY A 169 18.62 -13.54 10.90
C GLY A 169 19.85 -13.10 10.12
N CYS A 170 19.84 -11.99 9.37
CA CYS A 170 20.97 -11.74 8.45
C CYS A 170 21.12 -10.30 7.93
N GLU A 171 21.11 -9.31 8.82
CA GLU A 171 21.63 -7.98 8.46
C GLU A 171 22.60 -7.48 9.53
N GLY A 172 23.80 -7.07 9.09
CA GLY A 172 24.87 -6.63 9.99
C GLY A 172 24.49 -5.38 10.79
N LEU A 173 25.27 -5.09 11.83
CA LEU A 173 25.20 -3.84 12.56
C LEU A 173 26.16 -2.82 11.93
N GLY A 174 25.66 -1.61 11.66
CA GLY A 174 26.46 -0.46 11.28
C GLY A 174 26.87 0.37 12.50
N ILE A 175 28.05 0.95 12.44
CA ILE A 175 28.62 1.85 13.46
C ILE A 175 28.27 3.28 13.06
N VAL A 176 27.57 4.01 13.92
CA VAL A 176 27.20 5.42 13.71
C VAL A 176 27.74 6.28 14.83
N PRO A 177 28.44 7.39 14.53
CA PRO A 177 28.83 8.37 15.55
C PRO A 177 27.58 9.06 16.13
N SER A 178 27.55 9.19 17.45
CA SER A 178 26.53 9.86 18.26
C SER A 178 27.20 10.91 19.15
N ALA A 179 26.40 11.84 19.70
CA ALA A 179 26.89 12.86 20.62
C ALA A 179 27.64 12.27 21.83
N ASP A 180 27.21 11.09 22.29
CA ASP A 180 27.77 10.40 23.45
C ASP A 180 28.75 9.26 23.10
N GLY A 181 29.19 9.15 21.84
CA GLY A 181 30.15 8.12 21.39
C GLY A 181 29.73 7.37 20.13
N ILE A 182 29.87 6.06 20.12
CA ILE A 182 29.54 5.20 18.98
C ILE A 182 28.26 4.41 19.29
N GLN A 183 27.26 4.47 18.40
CA GLN A 183 26.06 3.64 18.47
C GLN A 183 26.08 2.57 17.37
N LEU A 184 25.70 1.35 17.73
CA LEU A 184 25.41 0.28 16.77
C LEU A 184 23.94 0.37 16.36
N ARG A 185 23.68 0.43 15.05
CA ARG A 185 22.33 0.39 14.49
C ARG A 185 22.22 -0.71 13.44
N PRO A 186 21.05 -1.34 13.26
CA PRO A 186 20.82 -2.26 12.15
C PRO A 186 21.15 -1.60 10.80
N THR A 187 21.73 -2.37 9.86
CA THR A 187 22.16 -1.80 8.57
C THR A 187 20.99 -1.24 7.74
N HIS A 188 19.78 -1.81 7.82
CA HIS A 188 18.60 -1.28 7.14
C HIS A 188 18.15 0.10 7.65
N ASP A 189 18.54 0.51 8.86
CA ASP A 189 18.26 1.86 9.35
C ASP A 189 19.17 2.90 8.70
N LEU A 190 20.28 2.46 8.08
CA LEU A 190 21.34 3.31 7.55
C LEU A 190 21.37 3.32 6.02
N LYS A 191 20.84 2.29 5.37
CA LYS A 191 20.89 2.12 3.92
C LYS A 191 19.48 2.17 3.32
N PRO A 192 19.35 2.71 2.09
CA PRO A 192 18.10 2.62 1.36
C PRO A 192 17.71 1.16 1.12
N SER A 193 16.40 0.89 1.14
CA SER A 193 15.84 -0.41 0.78
C SER A 193 16.20 -0.76 -0.67
N LYS A 194 16.59 -2.02 -0.91
CA LYS A 194 16.81 -2.55 -2.27
C LYS A 194 15.53 -2.57 -3.13
N PHE A 195 14.38 -2.48 -2.48
CA PHE A 195 13.07 -2.45 -3.13
C PHE A 195 12.54 -1.02 -3.33
N ALA A 196 13.31 0.00 -2.92
CA ALA A 196 12.88 1.38 -3.07
C ALA A 196 12.68 1.72 -4.55
N ILE A 197 11.48 2.18 -4.87
CA ILE A 197 11.10 2.65 -6.21
C ILE A 197 11.22 4.17 -6.19
N ALA A 198 11.90 4.73 -7.19
CA ALA A 198 12.01 6.18 -7.32
C ALA A 198 10.66 6.80 -7.72
N ASP A 199 10.41 8.02 -7.25
CA ASP A 199 9.11 8.69 -7.38
C ASP A 199 8.58 8.76 -8.82
N GLU A 200 9.45 8.97 -9.81
CA GLU A 200 9.05 9.06 -11.22
C GLU A 200 8.59 7.72 -11.85
N TYR A 201 8.75 6.62 -11.14
CA TYR A 201 8.28 5.29 -11.54
C TYR A 201 7.14 4.78 -10.64
N LEU A 202 6.68 5.59 -9.67
CA LEU A 202 5.52 5.27 -8.87
C LEU A 202 4.22 5.63 -9.61
N ASP A 203 3.21 4.81 -9.37
CA ASP A 203 1.86 5.11 -9.84
C ASP A 203 1.27 6.29 -9.05
N TRP A 204 0.55 7.16 -9.77
CA TRP A 204 -0.05 8.35 -9.16
C TRP A 204 -0.97 8.06 -7.95
N PRO A 205 -1.85 7.02 -7.97
CA PRO A 205 -2.64 6.68 -6.80
C PRO A 205 -1.78 6.31 -5.58
N THR A 206 -0.66 5.62 -5.78
CA THR A 206 0.27 5.27 -4.71
C THR A 206 0.91 6.53 -4.13
N ILE A 207 1.33 7.47 -4.99
CA ILE A 207 1.84 8.78 -4.56
C ILE A 207 0.78 9.55 -3.76
N SER A 208 -0.44 9.65 -4.30
CA SER A 208 -1.56 10.37 -3.70
C SER A 208 -1.94 9.79 -2.33
N GLN A 209 -1.83 8.47 -2.13
CA GLN A 209 -2.03 7.86 -0.83
C GLN A 209 -0.85 8.10 0.12
N ALA A 210 0.36 7.80 -0.32
CA ALA A 210 1.58 7.83 0.49
C ALA A 210 1.96 9.22 1.00
N ARG A 211 1.60 10.28 0.27
CA ARG A 211 1.85 11.67 0.70
C ARG A 211 1.22 12.02 2.04
N HIS A 212 0.10 11.41 2.43
CA HIS A 212 -0.56 11.71 3.70
C HIS A 212 0.35 11.34 4.88
N LEU A 213 0.99 10.17 4.80
CA LEU A 213 1.96 9.73 5.80
C LEU A 213 3.26 10.54 5.74
N PHE A 214 3.70 10.95 4.55
CA PHE A 214 4.81 11.89 4.41
C PHE A 214 4.52 13.22 5.14
N LEU A 215 3.35 13.84 4.88
CA LEU A 215 2.92 15.10 5.49
C LEU A 215 2.79 14.99 7.00
N GLN A 216 2.20 13.89 7.49
CA GLN A 216 2.11 13.61 8.91
C GLN A 216 3.52 13.52 9.54
N LEU A 217 4.44 12.80 8.90
CA LEU A 217 5.77 12.59 9.46
C LEU A 217 6.61 13.87 9.49
N ILE A 218 6.56 14.72 8.47
CA ILE A 218 7.28 16.01 8.51
C ILE A 218 6.72 16.92 9.62
N ALA A 219 5.41 16.86 9.88
CA ALA A 219 4.79 17.57 11.00
C ALA A 219 5.26 17.02 12.36
N GLU A 220 5.29 15.70 12.53
CA GLU A 220 5.83 15.04 13.73
C GLU A 220 7.32 15.34 13.96
N LEU A 221 8.09 15.54 12.88
CA LEU A 221 9.51 15.90 12.94
C LEU A 221 9.74 17.39 13.21
N GLY A 222 8.68 18.18 13.39
CA GLY A 222 8.77 19.60 13.74
C GLY A 222 9.27 20.47 12.59
N TRP A 223 8.96 20.10 11.34
CA TRP A 223 9.21 20.99 10.20
C TRP A 223 8.44 22.30 10.35
N ARG A 224 8.95 23.36 9.73
CA ARG A 224 8.34 24.69 9.84
C ARG A 224 6.92 24.69 9.22
N PRO A 225 5.91 25.29 9.87
CA PRO A 225 4.51 25.20 9.42
C PRO A 225 4.25 25.71 7.99
N ASP A 226 4.96 26.74 7.55
CA ASP A 226 4.92 27.26 6.19
C ASP A 226 5.44 26.24 5.16
N ILE A 227 6.49 25.48 5.49
CA ILE A 227 7.00 24.40 4.63
C ILE A 227 5.96 23.28 4.53
N ILE A 228 5.34 22.89 5.65
CA ILE A 228 4.29 21.86 5.65
C ILE A 228 3.09 22.31 4.80
N GLN A 229 2.65 23.56 4.97
CA GLN A 229 1.57 24.15 4.18
C GLN A 229 1.90 24.18 2.69
N MET A 230 3.12 24.58 2.32
CA MET A 230 3.62 24.56 0.94
C MET A 230 3.52 23.15 0.33
N PHE A 231 3.97 22.12 1.05
CA PHE A 231 3.84 20.72 0.58
C PHE A 231 2.38 20.28 0.46
N HIS A 232 1.51 20.68 1.40
CA HIS A 232 0.08 20.38 1.34
C HIS A 232 -0.57 20.99 0.09
N GLU A 233 -0.34 22.27 -0.17
CA GLU A 233 -0.86 22.96 -1.35
C GLU A 233 -0.31 22.40 -2.66
N PHE A 234 0.98 22.09 -2.69
CA PHE A 234 1.63 21.43 -3.82
C PHE A 234 0.93 20.12 -4.18
N PHE A 235 0.77 19.22 -3.21
CA PHE A 235 0.11 17.94 -3.44
C PHE A 235 -1.37 18.10 -3.82
N TYR A 236 -2.08 19.03 -3.18
CA TYR A 236 -3.47 19.33 -3.51
C TYR A 236 -3.62 19.82 -4.96
N LYS A 237 -2.76 20.76 -5.40
CA LYS A 237 -2.77 21.29 -6.77
C LYS A 237 -2.43 20.21 -7.80
N LEU A 238 -1.50 19.29 -7.50
CA LEU A 238 -1.19 18.18 -8.40
C LEU A 238 -2.34 17.18 -8.54
N ASP A 239 -3.05 16.85 -7.45
CA ASP A 239 -4.21 15.96 -7.52
C ASP A 239 -5.37 16.56 -8.32
N GLY A 240 -5.55 17.88 -8.23
CA GLY A 240 -6.54 18.61 -9.02
C GLY A 240 -6.11 18.92 -10.45
N HIS A 241 -4.90 18.52 -10.87
CA HIS A 241 -4.35 18.91 -12.17
C HIS A 241 -5.04 18.18 -13.33
N GLU A 242 -5.31 18.90 -14.41
CA GLU A 242 -6.01 18.40 -15.61
C GLU A 242 -5.36 17.16 -16.24
N LEU A 243 -4.03 17.09 -16.25
CA LEU A 243 -3.26 15.91 -16.71
C LEU A 243 -3.62 14.61 -15.97
N GLY A 244 -4.11 14.67 -14.74
CA GLY A 244 -4.57 13.48 -14.01
C GLY A 244 -5.73 12.77 -14.72
N GLN A 245 -6.51 13.51 -15.53
CA GLN A 245 -7.66 13.00 -16.28
C GLN A 245 -7.25 12.47 -17.67
N THR A 246 -6.04 12.79 -18.15
CA THR A 246 -5.54 12.43 -19.50
C THR A 246 -4.99 11.00 -19.58
N GLY A 247 -5.44 10.10 -18.71
CA GLY A 247 -5.05 8.69 -18.73
C GLY A 247 -3.75 8.38 -17.97
N SER A 248 -3.03 7.34 -18.39
CA SER A 248 -1.82 6.86 -17.70
C SER A 248 -0.60 7.74 -17.96
N SER A 249 -0.46 8.31 -19.18
CA SER A 249 0.64 9.20 -19.53
C SER A 249 0.62 10.50 -18.70
N GLY A 250 -0.56 11.12 -18.56
CA GLY A 250 -0.71 12.32 -17.75
C GLY A 250 -0.39 12.08 -16.27
N ARG A 251 -0.85 10.95 -15.70
CA ARG A 251 -0.49 10.52 -14.34
C ARG A 251 1.00 10.25 -14.17
N ALA A 252 1.66 9.65 -15.16
CA ALA A 252 3.10 9.47 -15.16
C ALA A 252 3.86 10.81 -15.26
N THR A 253 3.34 11.77 -16.03
CA THR A 253 3.87 13.15 -16.09
C THR A 253 3.79 13.84 -14.73
N LEU A 254 2.67 13.70 -14.01
CA LEU A 254 2.53 14.25 -12.66
C LEU A 254 3.53 13.62 -11.68
N ALA A 255 3.71 12.29 -11.71
CA ALA A 255 4.72 11.59 -10.91
C ALA A 255 6.15 12.07 -11.24
N GLN A 256 6.46 12.20 -12.53
CA GLN A 256 7.76 12.72 -12.98
C GLN A 256 7.99 14.17 -12.54
N TYR A 257 6.97 15.03 -12.65
CA TYR A 257 7.04 16.42 -12.21
C TYR A 257 7.31 16.49 -10.71
N GLU A 258 6.51 15.77 -9.93
CA GLU A 258 6.59 15.71 -8.47
C GLU A 258 8.00 15.31 -7.99
N ALA A 259 8.53 14.22 -8.54
CA ALA A 259 9.87 13.73 -8.27
C ALA A 259 10.94 14.78 -8.59
N THR A 260 10.79 15.46 -9.74
CA THR A 260 11.78 16.42 -10.24
C THR A 260 11.86 17.66 -9.35
N VAL A 261 10.72 18.29 -9.05
CA VAL A 261 10.70 19.54 -8.28
C VAL A 261 11.04 19.30 -6.82
N ARG A 262 10.59 18.19 -6.22
CA ARG A 262 10.95 17.87 -4.82
C ARG A 262 12.43 17.55 -4.66
N ARG A 263 13.02 16.75 -5.55
CA ARG A 263 14.47 16.51 -5.53
C ARG A 263 15.23 17.82 -5.61
N LYS A 264 14.85 18.69 -6.56
CA LYS A 264 15.48 19.99 -6.72
C LYS A 264 15.33 20.88 -5.48
N TRP A 265 14.16 20.88 -4.86
CA TRP A 265 13.90 21.63 -3.62
C TRP A 265 14.79 21.14 -2.48
N HIS A 266 14.85 19.83 -2.24
CA HIS A 266 15.70 19.24 -1.22
C HIS A 266 17.20 19.49 -1.48
N ASP A 267 17.64 19.41 -2.73
CA ASP A 267 19.03 19.73 -3.11
C ASP A 267 19.41 21.18 -2.77
N LEU A 268 18.49 22.13 -2.97
CA LEU A 268 18.71 23.55 -2.62
C LEU A 268 18.79 23.73 -1.10
N VAL A 269 17.94 23.04 -0.33
CA VAL A 269 18.01 23.02 1.13
C VAL A 269 19.35 22.48 1.62
N GLU A 270 19.81 21.34 1.07
CA GLU A 270 21.09 20.73 1.45
C GLU A 270 22.28 21.67 1.12
N ARG A 271 22.19 22.41 0.02
CA ARG A 271 23.18 23.43 -0.38
C ARG A 271 23.03 24.76 0.37
N ARG A 272 22.05 24.89 1.27
CA ARG A 272 21.72 26.13 2.01
C ARG A 272 21.47 27.33 1.08
N GLN A 273 20.84 27.06 -0.07
CA GLN A 273 20.43 28.06 -1.04
C GLN A 273 18.96 28.43 -0.84
N GLU A 274 18.55 29.57 -1.40
CA GLU A 274 17.15 29.96 -1.45
C GLU A 274 16.35 28.91 -2.22
N THR A 275 15.26 28.44 -1.63
CA THR A 275 14.32 27.49 -2.25
C THR A 275 13.20 28.24 -2.95
N PHE A 276 12.50 27.54 -3.83
CA PHE A 276 11.26 28.04 -4.44
C PHE A 276 10.04 27.44 -3.75
N ASP A 277 8.88 28.05 -3.99
CA ASP A 277 7.59 27.56 -3.52
C ASP A 277 7.15 26.38 -4.40
N LEU A 278 7.02 25.18 -3.80
CA LEU A 278 6.56 23.99 -4.50
C LEU A 278 5.08 24.09 -4.92
N ALA A 279 4.27 24.86 -4.21
CA ALA A 279 2.85 25.03 -4.53
C ALA A 279 2.65 25.72 -5.88
N GLU A 280 3.63 26.47 -6.38
CA GLU A 280 3.56 27.11 -7.68
C GLU A 280 3.97 26.13 -8.79
N ILE A 281 2.95 25.58 -9.48
CA ILE A 281 3.15 24.58 -10.54
C ILE A 281 3.71 25.27 -11.80
N SER A 282 4.96 24.95 -12.13
CA SER A 282 5.64 25.48 -13.31
C SER A 282 5.20 24.74 -14.58
N ALA A 283 4.44 25.42 -15.44
CA ALA A 283 4.07 24.89 -16.75
C ALA A 283 5.28 24.50 -17.62
N THR A 284 6.38 25.26 -17.52
CA THR A 284 7.62 24.99 -18.26
C THR A 284 8.24 23.66 -17.84
N VAL A 285 8.36 23.41 -16.53
CA VAL A 285 8.91 22.15 -16.01
C VAL A 285 7.93 21.00 -16.27
N MET A 286 6.62 21.23 -16.14
CA MET A 286 5.58 20.25 -16.47
C MET A 286 5.70 19.75 -17.92
N TYR A 287 5.84 20.67 -18.87
CA TYR A 287 6.04 20.34 -20.28
C TYR A 287 7.34 19.55 -20.52
N GLN A 288 8.42 19.88 -19.81
CA GLN A 288 9.66 19.11 -19.87
C GLN A 288 9.47 17.68 -19.34
N CYS A 289 8.75 17.52 -18.23
CA CYS A 289 8.41 16.22 -17.66
C CYS A 289 7.54 15.39 -18.62
N GLU A 290 6.56 16.01 -19.28
CA GLU A 290 5.74 15.35 -20.29
C GLU A 290 6.60 14.80 -21.44
N ARG A 291 7.55 15.59 -21.95
CA ARG A 291 8.48 15.14 -22.99
C ARG A 291 9.35 13.98 -22.52
N ILE A 292 9.81 14.00 -21.27
CA ILE A 292 10.60 12.90 -20.69
C ILE A 292 9.76 11.63 -20.61
N VAL A 293 8.52 11.72 -20.15
CA VAL A 293 7.59 10.60 -20.03
C VAL A 293 7.22 10.03 -21.39
N THR A 294 6.86 10.88 -22.36
CA THR A 294 6.55 10.45 -23.73
C THR A 294 7.72 9.68 -24.34
N LYS A 295 8.94 10.22 -24.25
CA LYS A 295 10.15 9.54 -24.74
C LYS A 295 10.39 8.21 -24.02
N ARG A 296 10.13 8.13 -22.72
CA ARG A 296 10.26 6.89 -21.94
C ARG A 296 9.25 5.83 -22.40
N ILE A 297 8.00 6.23 -22.65
CA ILE A 297 6.94 5.35 -23.13
C ILE A 297 7.28 4.82 -24.54
N GLU A 298 7.76 5.68 -25.43
CA GLU A 298 8.21 5.30 -26.78
C GLU A 298 9.32 4.26 -26.71
N LEU A 299 10.38 4.52 -25.93
CA LEU A 299 11.50 3.60 -25.76
C LEU A 299 11.07 2.24 -25.18
N ALA A 300 10.15 2.24 -24.20
CA ALA A 300 9.63 1.01 -23.61
C ALA A 300 8.78 0.21 -24.60
N ARG A 301 8.07 0.87 -25.52
CA ARG A 301 7.33 0.21 -26.59
C ARG A 301 8.29 -0.44 -27.59
N ASP A 302 9.29 0.30 -28.03
CA ASP A 302 10.28 -0.19 -29.00
C ASP A 302 11.06 -1.40 -28.45
N GLN A 303 11.41 -1.38 -27.15
CA GLN A 303 12.04 -2.53 -26.49
C GLN A 303 11.14 -3.79 -26.49
N LYS A 304 9.85 -3.62 -26.20
CA LYS A 304 8.89 -4.73 -26.23
C LYS A 304 8.67 -5.30 -27.63
N GLU A 305 8.77 -4.46 -28.66
CA GLU A 305 8.70 -4.90 -30.06
C GLU A 305 9.95 -5.72 -30.42
N VAL A 306 11.14 -5.25 -30.04
CA VAL A 306 12.40 -5.99 -30.24
C VAL A 306 12.39 -7.33 -29.50
N GLU A 307 11.93 -7.38 -28.24
CA GLU A 307 11.83 -8.63 -27.47
C GLU A 307 10.86 -9.62 -28.12
N ARG A 308 9.72 -9.13 -28.63
CA ARG A 308 8.73 -9.96 -29.32
C ARG A 308 9.30 -10.54 -30.62
N ASP A 309 9.94 -9.72 -31.43
CA ASP A 309 10.52 -10.14 -32.72
C ASP A 309 11.67 -11.12 -32.52
N THR A 310 12.45 -10.94 -31.45
CA THR A 310 13.51 -11.88 -31.06
C THR A 310 12.91 -13.21 -30.62
N GLN A 311 11.83 -13.19 -29.82
CA GLN A 311 11.20 -14.40 -29.31
C GLN A 311 10.48 -15.21 -30.40
N VAL A 312 9.96 -14.56 -31.44
CA VAL A 312 9.38 -15.20 -32.63
C VAL A 312 10.46 -15.81 -33.54
N CYS A 313 11.69 -15.26 -33.57
CA CYS A 313 12.78 -15.80 -34.38
C CYS A 313 13.46 -17.04 -33.79
N PHE A 314 13.22 -17.36 -32.51
CA PHE A 314 13.80 -18.53 -31.82
C PHE A 314 12.80 -19.67 -31.57
N THR A 315 11.59 -19.58 -32.15
CA THR A 315 10.56 -20.65 -32.17
C THR A 315 10.34 -21.16 -33.58
#